data_AF-A0AAD7J1N6-F1
#
_entry.id   AF-A0AAD7J1N6-F1
#
_cell.length_a   1.000
_cell.length_b   1.000
_cell.length_c   1.000
_cell.angle_alpha   90.00
_cell.angle_beta   90.00
_cell.angle_gamma   90.00
#
_symmetry.space_group_name_H-M   'P 1'
#
loop_
_entity.id
_entity.type
_entity.pdbx_description
1 polymer ?
#
loop_
_entity_poly.entity_id
_entity_poly.type
_entity_poly.pdbx_seq_one_letter_code
_entity_poly.pdbx_strand_id
1 'polypeptide(L)'
;MSSTFDDSAYVLPLYHSPRRLPLPPQGSAPSGPLPSPPPDGFVIPRIPPPDCPLRVTRDSRGHRQLPHVSDHPLPVDHERVIRLVKSRVDVVAKCANCAELAIPCEFSESGIPCPPCAVLGIPDCDYSDPYFFVANLAYHRDAYLHEERSVLVDAVKQNFLEPSQFSREYERANAWYYSAAQGAITRFLINCHATGDLAFRGYQCIAEASNDAGLLSRFLAIGHESGMHPSVLQTVAGRLQGLFNTFLGEE
;
A
#
# COMPACT_ATOMS: atom_id res chain seq x y z
N MET A 1 -18.14 -26.51 21.72
CA MET A 1 -16.85 -25.96 22.17
C MET A 1 -16.77 -24.53 21.67
N SER A 2 -17.09 -23.58 22.55
CA SER A 2 -17.10 -22.15 22.22
C SER A 2 -15.68 -21.61 22.33
N SER A 3 -15.10 -21.14 21.22
CA SER A 3 -13.87 -20.34 21.25
C SER A 3 -14.26 -18.87 21.21
N THR A 4 -14.15 -18.22 22.36
CA THR A 4 -14.04 -16.78 22.50
C THR A 4 -12.74 -16.33 21.82
N PHE A 5 -12.85 -15.59 20.72
CA PHE A 5 -11.71 -14.85 20.18
C PHE A 5 -11.64 -13.49 20.89
N ASP A 6 -10.48 -13.24 21.48
CA ASP A 6 -10.11 -12.01 22.18
C ASP A 6 -10.06 -10.83 21.19
N ASP A 7 -10.95 -9.85 21.39
CA ASP A 7 -10.88 -8.53 20.77
C ASP A 7 -9.72 -7.75 21.40
N SER A 8 -8.51 -8.03 20.92
CA SER A 8 -7.35 -7.20 21.23
C SER A 8 -7.39 -5.96 20.34
N ALA A 9 -7.93 -4.89 20.91
CA ALA A 9 -7.92 -3.54 20.34
C ALA A 9 -6.49 -3.14 19.95
N TYR A 10 -6.22 -3.08 18.65
CA TYR A 10 -5.01 -2.44 18.12
C TYR A 10 -5.16 -0.93 18.31
N VAL A 11 -4.55 -0.44 19.39
CA VAL A 11 -4.29 0.98 19.62
C VAL A 11 -3.42 1.48 18.48
N LEU A 12 -3.94 2.43 17.69
CA LEU A 12 -3.17 3.16 16.68
C LEU A 12 -1.88 3.71 17.32
N PRO A 13 -0.68 3.39 16.80
CA PRO A 13 0.54 3.96 17.34
C PRO A 13 0.55 5.47 17.09
N LEU A 14 0.53 6.22 18.20
CA LEU A 14 0.73 7.67 18.23
C LEU A 14 2.01 8.04 17.47
N TYR A 15 1.84 8.91 16.47
CA TYR A 15 2.90 9.54 15.68
C TYR A 15 4.08 9.98 16.57
N HIS A 16 5.23 9.36 16.37
CA HIS A 16 6.52 9.88 16.86
C HIS A 16 7.35 10.27 15.65
N SER A 17 7.28 11.56 15.29
CA SER A 17 8.26 12.18 14.39
C SER A 17 9.66 12.17 15.04
N PRO A 18 10.72 11.78 14.33
CA PRO A 18 12.08 11.87 14.82
C PRO A 18 12.60 13.30 14.58
N ARG A 19 12.38 14.16 15.57
CA ARG A 19 13.19 15.31 16.02
C ARG A 19 12.28 16.18 16.90
N ARG A 20 12.02 15.71 18.12
CA ARG A 20 11.43 16.56 19.15
C ARG A 20 12.46 17.63 19.50
N LEU A 21 12.10 18.90 19.30
CA LEU A 21 12.76 20.00 19.98
C LEU A 21 12.72 19.72 21.50
N PRO A 22 13.73 20.11 22.29
CA PRO A 22 13.77 19.82 23.71
C PRO A 22 12.52 20.40 24.41
N LEU A 23 11.80 19.56 25.16
CA LEU A 23 10.72 20.02 26.03
C LEU A 23 11.34 20.88 27.16
N PRO A 24 10.85 22.11 27.40
CA PRO A 24 11.29 22.89 28.55
C PRO A 24 10.80 22.26 29.87
N PRO A 25 11.49 22.52 31.00
CA PRO A 25 11.12 22.01 32.31
C PRO A 25 9.72 22.48 32.72
N GLN A 26 8.97 21.61 33.39
CA GLN A 26 7.64 21.91 33.95
C GLN A 26 7.77 22.97 35.06
N GLY A 27 7.71 24.23 34.65
CA GLY A 27 7.52 25.39 35.51
C GLY A 27 6.07 25.85 35.45
N SER A 28 5.50 26.11 36.62
CA SER A 28 4.17 26.65 36.89
C SER A 28 3.76 27.74 35.90
N ALA A 29 2.57 27.62 35.29
CA ALA A 29 2.04 28.60 34.37
C ALA A 29 1.86 29.98 35.05
N PRO A 30 2.46 31.07 34.54
CA PRO A 30 2.02 32.41 34.89
C PRO A 30 0.75 32.73 34.11
N SER A 31 -0.24 33.27 34.81
CA SER A 31 -1.46 33.87 34.26
C SER A 31 -1.09 35.10 33.42
N GLY A 32 -0.64 34.87 32.18
CA GLY A 32 -0.35 35.90 31.20
C GLY A 32 -1.60 36.37 30.45
N PRO A 33 -1.55 37.57 29.84
CA PRO A 33 -2.66 38.10 29.06
C PRO A 33 -2.97 37.20 27.85
N LEU A 34 -4.23 37.23 27.40
CA LEU A 34 -4.69 36.50 26.21
C LEU A 34 -3.73 36.69 25.01
N PRO A 35 -3.52 35.63 24.20
CA PRO A 35 -2.65 35.70 23.05
C PRO A 35 -3.17 36.74 22.05
N SER A 36 -2.27 37.64 21.66
CA SER A 36 -2.47 38.60 20.57
C SER A 36 -2.91 37.86 19.30
N PRO A 37 -3.77 38.46 18.45
CA PRO A 37 -4.01 37.92 17.11
C PRO A 37 -2.67 37.75 16.37
N PRO A 38 -2.53 36.71 15.53
CA PRO A 38 -1.30 36.52 14.77
C PRO A 38 -0.99 37.79 13.97
N PRO A 39 0.30 38.20 13.89
CA PRO A 39 0.67 39.39 13.17
C PRO A 39 0.15 39.33 11.73
N ASP A 40 -0.43 40.44 11.27
CA ASP A 40 -0.94 40.60 9.91
C ASP A 40 0.12 40.14 8.90
N GLY A 41 -0.27 39.21 8.02
CA GLY A 41 0.40 39.02 6.73
C GLY A 41 1.19 37.73 6.48
N PHE A 42 1.13 36.69 7.32
CA PHE A 42 1.73 35.40 6.92
C PHE A 42 0.73 34.52 6.16
N VAL A 43 1.04 34.21 4.89
CA VAL A 43 0.20 33.38 4.03
C VAL A 43 0.45 31.93 4.37
N ILE A 44 -0.55 31.27 4.93
CA ILE A 44 -0.51 29.81 5.13
C ILE A 44 -0.69 29.14 3.76
N PRO A 45 0.29 28.35 3.28
CA PRO A 45 0.15 27.60 2.03
C PRO A 45 -1.10 26.73 2.07
N ARG A 46 -1.84 26.72 0.95
CA ARG A 46 -2.96 25.80 0.78
C ARG A 46 -2.41 24.38 0.62
N ILE A 47 -3.10 23.42 1.20
CA ILE A 47 -2.83 22.01 0.96
C ILE A 47 -3.04 21.75 -0.55
N PRO A 48 -2.11 21.07 -1.23
CA PRO A 48 -2.28 20.71 -2.64
C PRO A 48 -3.61 19.97 -2.85
N PRO A 49 -4.27 20.12 -4.02
CA PRO A 49 -5.45 19.34 -4.32
C PRO A 49 -5.19 17.82 -4.20
N PRO A 50 -6.21 17.02 -3.83
CA PRO A 50 -6.12 15.56 -3.70
C PRO A 50 -5.36 14.89 -4.87
N ASP A 51 -5.64 15.33 -6.09
CA ASP A 51 -5.20 14.71 -7.34
C ASP A 51 -3.81 15.16 -7.84
N CYS A 52 -3.05 15.96 -7.09
CA CYS A 52 -1.78 16.53 -7.56
C CYS A 52 -0.60 16.18 -6.62
N PRO A 53 0.45 15.48 -7.07
CA PRO A 53 0.67 14.73 -8.31
C PRO A 53 0.22 13.25 -8.24
N LEU A 54 -0.50 12.85 -7.19
CA LEU A 54 -0.90 11.46 -6.94
C LEU A 54 -2.13 11.07 -7.79
N ARG A 55 -1.90 10.86 -9.10
CA ARG A 55 -2.94 10.44 -10.03
C ARG A 55 -2.44 9.34 -10.95
N VAL A 56 -3.20 8.25 -11.05
CA VAL A 56 -2.95 7.19 -12.05
C VAL A 56 -3.28 7.74 -13.44
N THR A 57 -2.31 7.63 -14.34
CA THR A 57 -2.48 7.95 -15.77
C THR A 57 -2.62 6.67 -16.58
N ARG A 58 -2.98 6.80 -17.86
CA ARG A 58 -2.90 5.70 -18.82
C ARG A 58 -1.80 5.99 -19.83
N ASP A 59 -0.99 4.98 -20.13
CA ASP A 59 0.01 5.08 -21.19
C ASP A 59 -0.65 5.07 -22.59
N SER A 60 0.16 5.22 -23.64
CA SER A 60 -0.28 5.16 -25.03
C SER A 60 -0.96 3.84 -25.44
N ARG A 61 -0.80 2.78 -24.65
CA ARG A 61 -1.37 1.45 -24.86
C ARG A 61 -2.59 1.19 -23.97
N GLY A 62 -3.00 2.18 -23.17
CA GLY A 62 -4.11 2.07 -22.23
C GLY A 62 -3.77 1.41 -20.90
N HIS A 63 -2.51 1.05 -20.65
CA HIS A 63 -2.09 0.48 -19.38
C HIS A 63 -2.06 1.54 -18.28
N ARG A 64 -2.44 1.13 -17.06
CA ARG A 64 -2.41 1.98 -15.87
C ARG A 64 -0.95 2.26 -15.52
N GLN A 65 -0.59 3.54 -15.43
CA GLN A 65 0.73 4.00 -15.04
C GLN A 65 0.64 4.72 -13.69
N LEU A 66 1.42 4.25 -12.71
CA LEU A 66 1.57 4.95 -11.45
C LEU A 66 2.32 6.27 -11.66
N PRO A 67 1.98 7.33 -10.90
CA PRO A 67 2.61 8.63 -11.06
C PRO A 67 4.08 8.59 -10.65
N HIS A 68 4.89 9.45 -11.28
CA HIS A 68 6.20 9.82 -10.76
C HIS A 68 6.06 11.12 -9.97
N VAL A 69 6.42 11.08 -8.68
CA VAL A 69 6.14 12.16 -7.72
C VAL A 69 7.39 12.76 -7.08
N SER A 70 8.56 12.12 -7.21
CA SER A 70 9.83 12.66 -6.71
C SER A 70 11.03 12.07 -7.46
N ASP A 71 12.02 12.90 -7.76
CA ASP A 71 13.33 12.48 -8.30
C ASP A 71 14.30 12.00 -7.21
N HIS A 72 13.90 12.11 -5.95
CA HIS A 72 14.70 11.72 -4.79
C HIS A 72 13.95 10.70 -3.92
N PRO A 73 13.67 9.49 -4.43
CA PRO A 73 12.95 8.48 -3.68
C PRO A 73 13.69 8.08 -2.42
N LEU A 74 12.95 7.85 -1.33
CA LEU A 74 13.49 7.12 -0.19
C LEU A 74 13.68 5.63 -0.57
N PRO A 75 14.67 4.95 0.04
CA PRO A 75 14.86 3.51 -0.14
C PRO A 75 13.59 2.70 0.16
N VAL A 76 13.35 1.63 -0.59
CA VAL A 76 12.13 0.81 -0.46
C VAL A 76 11.99 0.10 0.89
N ASP A 77 13.09 -0.07 1.63
CA ASP A 77 13.17 -0.63 2.96
C ASP A 77 13.15 0.44 4.07
N HIS A 78 13.10 1.72 3.70
CA HIS A 78 13.01 2.82 4.65
C HIS A 78 11.71 2.69 5.45
N GLU A 79 11.79 2.85 6.78
CA GLU A 79 10.67 2.62 7.70
C GLU A 79 9.37 3.30 7.27
N ARG A 80 9.46 4.57 6.85
CA ARG A 80 8.28 5.32 6.43
C ARG A 80 7.71 4.87 5.08
N VAL A 81 8.54 4.35 4.19
CA VAL A 81 8.05 3.69 2.97
C VAL A 81 7.26 2.45 3.35
N ILE A 82 7.81 1.60 4.22
CA ILE A 82 7.12 0.41 4.73
C ILE A 82 5.78 0.77 5.36
N ARG A 83 5.74 1.83 6.17
CA ARG A 83 4.48 2.31 6.79
C ARG A 83 3.45 2.73 5.74
N LEU A 84 3.83 3.46 4.69
CA LEU A 84 2.92 3.88 3.63
C LEU A 84 2.38 2.71 2.79
N VAL A 85 3.20 1.68 2.54
CA VAL A 85 2.75 0.51 1.75
C VAL A 85 1.90 -0.45 2.60
N LYS A 86 2.13 -0.50 3.91
CA LYS A 86 1.32 -1.30 4.85
C LYS A 86 0.09 -0.57 5.37
N SER A 87 -0.02 0.73 5.15
CA SER A 87 -1.18 1.48 5.61
C SER A 87 -2.35 1.27 4.66
N ARG A 88 -3.55 1.25 5.22
CA ARG A 88 -4.80 1.18 4.47
C ARG A 88 -5.86 1.99 5.21
N VAL A 89 -6.62 2.78 4.46
CA VAL A 89 -7.72 3.58 5.01
C VAL A 89 -8.74 2.71 5.75
N ASP A 90 -9.03 1.52 5.21
CA ASP A 90 -9.94 0.55 5.84
C ASP A 90 -9.25 -0.80 6.06
N VAL A 91 -8.85 -1.07 7.30
CA VAL A 91 -8.14 -2.30 7.68
C VAL A 91 -9.06 -3.52 7.69
N VAL A 92 -10.37 -3.33 7.81
CA VAL A 92 -11.36 -4.42 7.96
C VAL A 92 -12.03 -4.75 6.63
N ALA A 93 -12.02 -3.84 5.66
CA ALA A 93 -12.62 -4.08 4.35
C ALA A 93 -11.99 -5.27 3.64
N LYS A 94 -12.81 -6.15 3.08
CA LYS A 94 -12.32 -7.14 2.11
C LYS A 94 -12.06 -6.45 0.77
N CYS A 95 -11.21 -7.03 -0.08
CA CYS A 95 -11.21 -6.59 -1.48
C CYS A 95 -12.56 -6.92 -2.13
N ALA A 96 -12.96 -6.16 -3.16
CA ALA A 96 -14.27 -6.29 -3.80
C ALA A 96 -14.61 -7.75 -4.18
N ASN A 97 -13.66 -8.48 -4.76
CA ASN A 97 -13.84 -9.87 -5.15
C ASN A 97 -14.09 -10.80 -3.97
N CYS A 98 -13.32 -10.64 -2.88
CA CYS A 98 -13.51 -11.47 -1.69
C CYS A 98 -14.79 -11.11 -0.93
N ALA A 99 -15.24 -9.85 -1.02
CA ALA A 99 -16.51 -9.42 -0.48
C ALA A 99 -17.68 -10.08 -1.22
N GLU A 100 -17.64 -10.06 -2.56
CA GLU A 100 -18.66 -10.67 -3.42
C GLU A 100 -18.76 -12.19 -3.21
N LEU A 101 -17.62 -12.87 -3.12
CA LEU A 101 -17.56 -14.32 -2.91
C LEU A 101 -17.77 -14.74 -1.44
N ALA A 102 -17.95 -13.78 -0.53
CA ALA A 102 -18.08 -14.01 0.92
C ALA A 102 -16.95 -14.84 1.55
N ILE A 103 -15.73 -14.79 0.99
CA ILE A 103 -14.57 -15.55 1.47
C ILE A 103 -13.68 -14.73 2.42
N PRO A 104 -12.81 -15.37 3.23
CA PRO A 104 -11.81 -14.65 4.01
C PRO A 104 -10.86 -13.87 3.11
N CYS A 105 -10.61 -12.61 3.45
CA CYS A 105 -9.68 -11.74 2.72
C CYS A 105 -8.62 -11.26 3.70
N GLU A 106 -7.35 -11.53 3.39
CA GLU A 106 -6.23 -11.12 4.23
C GLU A 106 -5.39 -10.09 3.48
N PHE A 107 -5.31 -8.89 4.07
CA PHE A 107 -4.39 -7.86 3.63
C PHE A 107 -3.04 -8.06 4.32
N SER A 108 -1.97 -8.16 3.54
CA SER A 108 -0.60 -8.20 4.05
C SER A 108 0.09 -6.86 3.82
N GLU A 109 0.13 -6.41 2.57
CA GLU A 109 0.80 -5.19 2.13
C GLU A 109 0.32 -4.78 0.72
N SER A 110 0.32 -3.49 0.40
CA SER A 110 0.00 -3.04 -0.96
C SER A 110 0.99 -3.58 -2.01
N GLY A 111 0.45 -3.94 -3.17
CA GLY A 111 1.15 -4.60 -4.25
C GLY A 111 1.19 -6.12 -4.11
N ILE A 112 0.67 -6.68 -3.01
CA ILE A 112 0.50 -8.12 -2.82
C ILE A 112 -0.99 -8.44 -2.93
N PRO A 113 -1.45 -9.20 -3.94
CA PRO A 113 -2.85 -9.61 -4.00
C PRO A 113 -3.19 -10.49 -2.79
N CYS A 114 -4.42 -10.39 -2.29
CA CYS A 114 -4.86 -11.30 -1.23
C CYS A 114 -4.78 -12.77 -1.70
N PRO A 115 -4.55 -13.74 -0.79
CA PRO A 115 -4.36 -15.14 -1.19
C PRO A 115 -5.47 -15.69 -2.09
N PRO A 116 -6.77 -15.44 -1.84
CA PRO A 116 -7.81 -15.90 -2.76
C PRO A 116 -7.71 -15.28 -4.16
N CYS A 117 -7.51 -13.97 -4.28
CA CYS A 117 -7.35 -13.34 -5.59
C CYS A 117 -6.10 -13.83 -6.33
N ALA A 118 -5.01 -14.09 -5.60
CA ALA A 118 -3.79 -14.66 -6.18
C ALA A 118 -4.05 -16.05 -6.76
N VAL A 119 -4.79 -16.90 -6.03
CA VAL A 119 -5.14 -18.26 -6.46
C VAL A 119 -6.09 -18.25 -7.65
N LEU A 120 -7.13 -17.41 -7.58
CA LEU A 120 -8.12 -17.26 -8.63
C LEU A 120 -7.57 -16.51 -9.86
N GLY A 121 -6.37 -15.92 -9.76
CA GLY A 121 -5.80 -15.13 -10.85
C GLY A 121 -6.61 -13.88 -11.16
N ILE A 122 -7.29 -13.31 -10.16
CA ILE A 122 -8.12 -12.13 -10.36
C ILE A 122 -7.18 -10.91 -10.49
N PRO A 123 -7.12 -10.27 -11.68
CA PRO A 123 -6.14 -9.22 -11.93
C PRO A 123 -6.46 -7.90 -11.20
N ASP A 124 -7.73 -7.69 -10.85
CA ASP A 124 -8.22 -6.47 -10.21
C ASP A 124 -8.44 -6.67 -8.69
N CYS A 125 -7.45 -7.25 -7.99
CA CYS A 125 -7.47 -7.24 -6.53
C CYS A 125 -7.15 -5.83 -6.02
N ASP A 126 -8.03 -5.25 -5.19
CA ASP A 126 -7.82 -3.90 -4.61
C ASP A 126 -6.44 -3.71 -3.96
N TYR A 127 -5.83 -4.77 -3.43
CA TYR A 127 -4.53 -4.71 -2.75
C TYR A 127 -3.37 -4.56 -3.73
N SER A 128 -3.54 -4.99 -4.97
CA SER A 128 -2.60 -4.83 -6.07
C SER A 128 -3.11 -3.87 -7.15
N ASP A 129 -4.20 -3.13 -6.91
CA ASP A 129 -4.73 -2.15 -7.85
C ASP A 129 -4.03 -0.79 -7.70
N PRO A 130 -3.38 -0.28 -8.77
CA PRO A 130 -2.79 1.05 -8.78
C PRO A 130 -3.74 2.19 -8.35
N TYR A 131 -5.03 2.12 -8.70
CA TYR A 131 -5.99 3.19 -8.37
C TYR A 131 -6.25 3.26 -6.85
N PHE A 132 -6.54 2.12 -6.24
CA PHE A 132 -6.73 2.05 -4.79
C PHE A 132 -5.46 2.45 -4.04
N PHE A 133 -4.30 2.00 -4.51
CA PHE A 133 -3.03 2.35 -3.90
C PHE A 133 -2.74 3.85 -3.96
N VAL A 134 -2.89 4.50 -5.11
CA VAL A 134 -2.66 5.94 -5.26
C VAL A 134 -3.68 6.77 -4.48
N ALA A 135 -4.96 6.35 -4.45
CA ALA A 135 -5.98 7.00 -3.64
C ALA A 135 -5.63 6.95 -2.14
N ASN A 136 -5.14 5.80 -1.66
CA ASN A 136 -4.64 5.64 -0.29
C ASN A 136 -3.44 6.57 0.00
N LEU A 137 -2.47 6.67 -0.93
CA LEU A 137 -1.37 7.63 -0.80
C LEU A 137 -1.84 9.08 -0.77
N ALA A 138 -2.86 9.45 -1.55
CA ALA A 138 -3.42 10.80 -1.55
C ALA A 138 -4.08 11.11 -0.20
N TYR A 139 -4.86 10.16 0.34
CA TYR A 139 -5.44 10.28 1.66
C TYR A 139 -4.39 10.45 2.76
N HIS A 140 -3.33 9.62 2.74
CA HIS A 140 -2.22 9.73 3.68
C HIS A 140 -1.48 11.06 3.58
N ARG A 141 -1.33 11.60 2.36
CA ARG A 141 -0.68 12.90 2.14
C ARG A 141 -1.48 13.98 2.83
N ASP A 142 -2.79 14.00 2.62
CA ASP A 142 -3.64 15.07 3.13
C ASP A 142 -3.66 15.04 4.66
N ALA A 143 -3.77 13.86 5.26
CA ALA A 143 -3.66 13.69 6.71
C ALA A 143 -2.30 14.17 7.24
N TYR A 144 -1.20 13.74 6.62
CA TYR A 144 0.16 14.11 7.00
C TYR A 144 0.39 15.63 6.91
N LEU A 145 0.03 16.25 5.79
CA LEU A 145 0.22 17.69 5.56
C LEU A 145 -0.68 18.54 6.46
N HIS A 146 -1.87 18.04 6.83
CA HIS A 146 -2.72 18.68 7.83
C HIS A 146 -2.07 18.67 9.21
N GLU A 147 -1.51 17.54 9.64
CA GLU A 147 -0.80 17.41 10.91
C GLU A 147 0.44 18.31 10.96
N GLU A 148 1.30 18.23 9.94
CA GLU A 148 2.51 19.07 9.84
C GLU A 148 2.17 20.56 9.84
N ARG A 149 1.12 20.96 9.11
CA ARG A 149 0.63 22.35 9.15
C ARG A 149 0.22 22.76 10.56
N SER A 150 -0.49 21.90 11.31
CA SER A 150 -0.89 22.20 12.69
C SER A 150 0.33 22.39 13.58
N VAL A 151 1.30 21.48 13.49
CA VAL A 151 2.56 21.52 14.27
C VAL A 151 3.33 22.81 13.98
N LEU A 152 3.47 23.20 12.71
CA LEU A 152 4.16 24.42 12.33
C LEU A 152 3.42 25.69 12.81
N VAL A 153 2.08 25.70 12.77
CA VAL A 153 1.28 26.83 13.29
C VAL A 153 1.50 26.98 14.79
N ASP A 154 1.50 25.89 15.53
CA ASP A 154 1.71 25.92 16.97
C ASP A 154 3.14 26.32 17.33
N ALA A 155 4.13 25.89 16.55
CA ALA A 155 5.52 26.33 16.70
C ALA A 155 5.68 27.85 16.50
N VAL A 156 4.98 28.44 15.52
CA VAL A 156 4.96 29.90 15.33
C VAL A 156 4.30 30.60 16.51
N LYS A 157 3.15 30.13 16.98
CA LYS A 157 2.45 30.71 18.14
C LYS A 157 3.28 30.68 19.42
N GLN A 158 4.12 29.66 19.57
CA GLN A 158 5.00 29.48 20.73
C GLN A 158 6.37 30.16 20.55
N ASN A 159 6.59 30.91 19.47
CA ASN A 159 7.86 31.55 19.12
C ASN A 159 9.04 30.57 18.97
N PHE A 160 8.78 29.30 18.65
CA PHE A 160 9.81 28.31 18.30
C PHE A 160 10.18 28.35 16.80
N LEU A 161 9.35 28.97 15.98
CA LEU A 161 9.55 29.14 14.54
C LEU A 161 9.19 30.57 14.13
N GLU A 162 10.09 31.23 13.40
CA GLU A 162 9.79 32.53 12.81
C GLU A 162 8.71 32.39 11.71
N PRO A 163 7.70 33.28 11.63
CA PRO A 163 6.65 33.20 10.61
C PRO A 163 7.21 33.15 9.17
N SER A 164 8.32 33.84 8.92
CA SER A 164 9.02 33.86 7.62
C SER A 164 9.60 32.50 7.21
N GLN A 165 9.78 31.58 8.17
CA GLN A 165 10.32 30.23 7.93
C GLN A 165 9.23 29.19 7.66
N PHE A 166 7.96 29.52 7.93
CA PHE A 166 6.84 28.58 7.82
C PHE A 166 6.77 27.90 6.46
N SER A 167 6.76 28.68 5.37
CA SER A 167 6.60 28.15 4.01
C SER A 167 7.72 27.18 3.64
N ARG A 168 8.97 27.51 4.02
CA ARG A 168 10.13 26.65 3.75
C ARG A 168 10.03 25.31 4.48
N GLU A 169 9.62 25.32 5.75
CA GLU A 169 9.47 24.08 6.52
C GLU A 169 8.29 23.24 6.02
N TYR A 170 7.19 23.88 5.62
CA TYR A 170 6.06 23.19 5.00
C TYR A 170 6.42 22.57 3.65
N GLU A 171 7.16 23.29 2.79
CA GLU A 171 7.67 22.77 1.53
C GLU A 171 8.64 21.60 1.74
N ARG A 172 9.49 21.67 2.78
CA ARG A 172 10.36 20.56 3.17
C ARG A 172 9.56 19.34 3.57
N ALA A 173 8.52 19.48 4.39
CA ALA A 173 7.64 18.38 4.77
C ALA A 173 6.95 17.76 3.54
N ASN A 174 6.47 18.60 2.62
CA ASN A 174 5.83 18.17 1.38
C ASN A 174 6.79 17.39 0.46
N ALA A 175 7.99 17.92 0.20
CA ALA A 175 9.01 17.24 -0.60
C ALA A 175 9.45 15.91 0.04
N TRP A 176 9.55 15.91 1.36
CA TRP A 176 9.89 14.74 2.15
C TRP A 176 8.81 13.65 2.05
N TYR A 177 7.51 14.02 2.10
CA TYR A 177 6.41 13.11 1.86
C TYR A 177 6.47 12.48 0.46
N TYR A 178 6.67 13.29 -0.59
CA TYR A 178 6.73 12.76 -1.95
C TYR A 178 7.94 11.85 -2.20
N SER A 179 9.05 12.08 -1.50
CA SER A 179 10.20 11.17 -1.51
C SER A 179 9.83 9.80 -0.93
N ALA A 180 9.07 9.78 0.17
CA ALA A 180 8.56 8.54 0.75
C ALA A 180 7.48 7.87 -0.14
N ALA A 181 6.59 8.66 -0.72
CA ALA A 181 5.55 8.16 -1.63
C ALA A 181 6.15 7.54 -2.90
N GLN A 182 7.21 8.14 -3.48
CA GLN A 182 7.91 7.55 -4.61
C GLN A 182 8.58 6.20 -4.24
N GLY A 183 9.18 6.11 -3.05
CA GLY A 183 9.69 4.85 -2.52
C GLY A 183 8.58 3.80 -2.36
N ALA A 184 7.40 4.21 -1.88
CA ALA A 184 6.23 3.36 -1.72
C ALA A 184 5.68 2.87 -3.07
N ILE A 185 5.62 3.73 -4.09
CA ILE A 185 5.26 3.39 -5.47
C ILE A 185 6.23 2.36 -6.05
N THR A 186 7.54 2.58 -5.85
CA THR A 186 8.58 1.66 -6.32
C THR A 186 8.42 0.29 -5.66
N ARG A 187 8.19 0.25 -4.35
CA ARG A 187 7.95 -0.98 -3.59
C ARG A 187 6.68 -1.70 -4.01
N PHE A 188 5.58 -0.97 -4.20
CA PHE A 188 4.32 -1.52 -4.71
C PHE A 188 4.54 -2.24 -6.05
N LEU A 189 5.25 -1.62 -6.99
CA LEU A 189 5.56 -2.24 -8.29
C LEU A 189 6.41 -3.50 -8.13
N ILE A 190 7.45 -3.44 -7.29
CA ILE A 190 8.29 -4.62 -6.98
C ILE A 190 7.44 -5.75 -6.40
N ASN A 191 6.55 -5.44 -5.45
CA ASN A 191 5.65 -6.41 -4.85
C ASN A 191 4.71 -7.04 -5.90
N CYS A 192 4.09 -6.23 -6.76
CA CYS A 192 3.22 -6.74 -7.83
C CYS A 192 3.95 -7.72 -8.75
N HIS A 193 5.15 -7.34 -9.21
CA HIS A 193 5.96 -8.19 -10.08
C HIS A 193 6.44 -9.46 -9.36
N ALA A 194 7.02 -9.31 -8.18
CA ALA A 194 7.59 -10.43 -7.43
C ALA A 194 6.51 -11.46 -7.04
N THR A 195 5.34 -10.99 -6.58
CA THR A 195 4.27 -11.88 -6.15
C THR A 195 3.60 -12.60 -7.31
N GLY A 196 3.39 -11.92 -8.44
CA GLY A 196 2.91 -12.56 -9.67
C GLY A 196 3.84 -13.69 -10.13
N ASP A 197 5.15 -13.40 -10.21
CA ASP A 197 6.15 -14.38 -10.62
C ASP A 197 6.29 -15.55 -9.62
N LEU A 198 6.27 -15.26 -8.32
CA LEU A 198 6.37 -16.28 -7.27
C LEU A 198 5.13 -17.17 -7.23
N ALA A 199 3.93 -16.60 -7.35
CA ALA A 199 2.69 -17.37 -7.41
C ALA A 199 2.72 -18.31 -8.62
N PHE A 200 3.08 -17.80 -9.80
CA PHE A 200 3.19 -18.61 -11.01
C PHE A 200 4.22 -19.74 -10.89
N ARG A 201 5.43 -19.44 -10.40
CA ARG A 201 6.47 -20.46 -10.16
C ARG A 201 6.04 -21.49 -9.13
N GLY A 202 5.36 -21.08 -8.07
CA GLY A 202 4.81 -21.98 -7.06
C GLY A 202 3.85 -23.00 -7.66
N TYR A 203 2.92 -22.55 -8.50
CA TYR A 203 2.02 -23.44 -9.24
C TYR A 203 2.76 -24.37 -10.19
N GLN A 204 3.77 -23.87 -10.88
CA GLN A 204 4.60 -24.70 -11.76
C GLN A 204 5.30 -25.82 -10.98
N CYS A 205 5.92 -25.52 -9.84
CA CYS A 205 6.57 -26.53 -9.01
C CYS A 205 5.56 -27.58 -8.48
N ILE A 206 4.35 -27.15 -8.07
CA ILE A 206 3.30 -28.07 -7.62
C ILE A 206 2.87 -29.00 -8.76
N ALA A 207 2.69 -28.45 -9.97
CA ALA A 207 2.34 -29.24 -11.14
C ALA A 207 3.43 -30.25 -11.49
N GLU A 208 4.68 -29.81 -11.58
CA GLU A 208 5.85 -30.64 -11.90
C GLU A 208 6.12 -31.73 -10.87
N ALA A 209 5.90 -31.44 -9.58
CA ALA A 209 6.07 -32.42 -8.51
C ALA A 209 5.01 -33.53 -8.54
N SER A 210 3.89 -33.33 -9.25
CA SER A 210 2.86 -34.34 -9.37
C SER A 210 3.12 -35.27 -10.57
N ASN A 211 3.05 -36.57 -10.30
CA ASN A 211 3.05 -37.64 -11.31
C ASN A 211 1.67 -38.31 -11.45
N ASP A 212 0.67 -37.87 -10.68
CA ASP A 212 -0.69 -38.41 -10.73
C ASP A 212 -1.51 -37.66 -11.79
N ALA A 213 -1.64 -38.27 -12.97
CA ALA A 213 -2.43 -37.74 -14.08
C ALA A 213 -3.92 -37.54 -13.71
N GLY A 214 -4.48 -38.39 -12.84
CA GLY A 214 -5.86 -38.27 -12.37
C GLY A 214 -6.04 -37.06 -11.45
N LEU A 215 -5.07 -36.80 -10.58
CA LEU A 215 -5.05 -35.59 -9.74
C LEU A 215 -4.95 -34.33 -10.59
N LEU A 216 -4.02 -34.29 -11.56
CA LEU A 216 -3.84 -33.14 -12.45
C LEU A 216 -5.07 -32.89 -13.33
N SER A 217 -5.72 -33.95 -13.83
CA SER A 217 -6.97 -33.82 -14.60
C SER A 217 -8.12 -33.27 -13.74
N ARG A 218 -8.27 -33.72 -12.49
CA ARG A 218 -9.27 -33.16 -11.57
C ARG A 218 -8.97 -31.70 -11.22
N PHE A 219 -7.70 -31.38 -11.02
CA PHE A 219 -7.26 -30.00 -10.78
C PHE A 219 -7.65 -29.09 -11.94
N LEU A 220 -7.47 -29.52 -13.20
CA LEU A 220 -7.88 -28.74 -14.37
C LEU A 220 -9.40 -28.53 -14.42
N ALA A 221 -10.18 -29.58 -14.19
CA ALA A 221 -11.64 -29.49 -14.20
C ALA A 221 -12.14 -28.50 -13.13
N ILE A 222 -11.72 -28.69 -11.88
CA ILE A 222 -12.10 -27.82 -10.76
C ILE A 222 -11.56 -26.41 -10.96
N GLY A 223 -10.32 -26.28 -11.44
CA GLY A 223 -9.67 -25.00 -11.68
C GLY A 223 -10.40 -24.18 -12.75
N HIS A 224 -10.91 -24.82 -13.80
CA HIS A 224 -11.71 -24.15 -14.82
C HIS A 224 -13.05 -23.68 -14.26
N GLU A 225 -13.74 -24.53 -13.50
CA GLU A 225 -15.01 -24.19 -12.84
C GLU A 225 -14.86 -23.05 -11.81
N SER A 226 -13.72 -23.04 -11.11
CA SER A 226 -13.43 -22.05 -10.07
C SER A 226 -12.86 -20.75 -10.63
N GLY A 227 -12.58 -20.65 -11.93
CA GLY A 227 -12.04 -19.45 -12.57
C GLY A 227 -10.55 -19.20 -12.32
N MET A 228 -9.75 -20.25 -12.08
CA MET A 228 -8.31 -20.13 -11.87
C MET A 228 -7.59 -19.53 -13.08
N HIS A 229 -6.46 -18.85 -12.83
CA HIS A 229 -5.71 -18.15 -13.88
C HIS A 229 -5.37 -19.06 -15.09
N PRO A 230 -5.62 -18.62 -16.33
CA PRO A 230 -5.38 -19.43 -17.53
C PRO A 230 -3.94 -19.97 -17.64
N SER A 231 -2.94 -19.17 -17.28
CA SER A 231 -1.54 -19.61 -17.32
C SER A 231 -1.25 -20.75 -16.33
N VAL A 232 -1.92 -20.77 -15.16
CA VAL A 232 -1.77 -21.87 -14.20
C VAL A 232 -2.40 -23.14 -14.77
N LEU A 233 -3.60 -23.03 -15.33
CA LEU A 233 -4.27 -24.15 -16.01
C LEU A 233 -3.43 -24.67 -17.18
N GLN A 234 -2.82 -23.80 -17.96
CA GLN A 234 -1.94 -24.18 -19.07
C GLN A 234 -0.69 -24.94 -18.60
N THR A 235 -0.06 -24.50 -17.51
CA THR A 235 1.08 -25.21 -16.92
C THR A 235 0.70 -26.62 -16.47
N VAL A 236 -0.45 -26.78 -15.80
CA VAL A 236 -0.95 -28.09 -15.38
C VAL A 236 -1.31 -28.97 -16.59
N ALA A 237 -1.95 -28.40 -17.61
CA ALA A 237 -2.29 -29.11 -18.83
C ALA A 237 -1.04 -29.60 -19.59
N GLY A 238 -0.01 -28.77 -19.72
CA GLY A 238 1.25 -29.14 -20.33
C GLY A 238 1.96 -30.27 -19.58
N ARG A 239 1.94 -30.25 -18.24
CA ARG A 239 2.47 -31.35 -17.43
C ARG A 239 1.70 -32.64 -17.64
N LEU A 240 0.37 -32.58 -17.63
CA LEU A 240 -0.50 -33.75 -17.86
C LEU A 240 -0.26 -34.35 -19.24
N GLN A 241 -0.13 -33.52 -20.28
CA GLN A 241 0.21 -33.96 -21.62
C GLN A 241 1.57 -34.66 -21.65
N GLY A 242 2.59 -34.10 -20.99
CA GLY A 242 3.91 -34.74 -20.90
C GLY A 242 3.88 -36.13 -20.23
N LEU A 243 3.05 -36.31 -19.20
CA LEU A 243 2.84 -37.63 -18.59
C LEU A 243 2.20 -38.61 -19.58
N PHE A 244 1.16 -38.20 -20.31
CA PHE A 244 0.52 -39.05 -21.31
C PHE A 244 1.47 -39.45 -22.44
N ASN A 245 2.28 -38.53 -22.96
CA ASN A 245 3.27 -38.84 -23.99
C ASN A 245 4.31 -39.86 -23.50
N THR A 246 4.75 -39.72 -22.23
CA THR A 246 5.66 -40.68 -21.60
C THR A 246 5.03 -42.08 -21.48
N PHE A 247 3.74 -42.16 -21.13
CA PHE A 247 3.01 -43.43 -21.06
C PHE A 247 2.77 -44.08 -22.43
N LEU A 248 2.65 -43.29 -23.48
CA LEU A 248 2.38 -43.77 -24.85
C LEU A 248 3.66 -44.15 -25.62
N GLY A 249 4.85 -43.89 -25.06
CA GLY A 249 6.13 -44.27 -25.67
C GLY A 249 6.54 -43.39 -26.85
N GLU A 250 5.98 -42.18 -26.96
CA GLU A 250 6.42 -41.18 -27.92
C GLU A 250 7.56 -40.35 -27.29
N GLU A 251 8.81 -40.80 -27.47
CA GLU A 251 10.01 -39.98 -27.25
C GLU A 251 10.28 -39.05 -28.45
#